data_AF-B4MVC1-F1
#
_entry.id   AF-B4MVC1-F1
#
_cell.length_a   1.000
_cell.length_b   1.000
_cell.length_c   1.000
_cell.angle_alpha   90.00
_cell.angle_beta   90.00
_cell.angle_gamma   90.00
#
_symmetry.space_group_name_H-M   'P 1'
#
loop_
_entity.id
_entity.type
_entity.pdbx_description
1 polymer ?
#
loop_
_entity_poly.entity_id
_entity_poly.type
_entity_poly.pdbx_seq_one_letter_code
_entity_poly.pdbx_strand_id
1 'polypeptide(L)'
;MFTKTQQFLLIFGASMLCLSQGAAVDSTDFVVEKQVESEEKTSELPNVPTECHQPKETGRCFALFYRYAYNVDTQKCEEFIYGGCAGNGNNFETKSLCEAKCLGKTTEEELEESTTVTSDSTTIPSNISTSD
;
A
#
# COMPACT_ATOMS: atom_id res chain seq x y z
N MET A 1 -30.75 -48.21 -5.44
CA MET A 1 -30.07 -49.35 -4.78
C MET A 1 -29.10 -49.94 -5.77
N PHE A 2 -27.80 -49.95 -5.47
CA PHE A 2 -26.83 -51.01 -5.75
C PHE A 2 -25.44 -50.46 -5.42
N THR A 3 -25.03 -50.78 -4.19
CA THR A 3 -23.69 -50.65 -3.62
C THR A 3 -22.65 -51.29 -4.55
N LYS A 4 -21.52 -50.62 -4.84
CA LYS A 4 -20.40 -51.26 -5.55
C LYS A 4 -19.07 -50.52 -5.37
N THR A 5 -18.55 -50.57 -4.14
CA THR A 5 -17.11 -50.47 -3.79
C THR A 5 -16.30 -51.64 -4.38
N GLN A 6 -16.73 -52.19 -5.52
CA GLN A 6 -16.19 -53.37 -6.21
C GLN A 6 -16.18 -53.14 -7.73
N GLN A 7 -15.81 -51.92 -8.14
CA GLN A 7 -15.43 -51.59 -9.52
C GLN A 7 -14.05 -50.88 -9.50
N PHE A 8 -13.21 -51.22 -8.53
CA PHE A 8 -11.88 -50.63 -8.33
C PHE A 8 -10.73 -51.52 -8.83
N LEU A 9 -11.01 -52.61 -9.57
CA LEU A 9 -9.98 -53.64 -9.82
C LEU A 9 -9.77 -54.09 -11.27
N LEU A 10 -10.30 -53.42 -12.30
CA LEU A 10 -10.11 -53.86 -13.70
C LEU A 10 -9.81 -52.73 -14.71
N ILE A 11 -9.12 -51.65 -14.31
CA ILE A 11 -8.68 -50.61 -15.27
C ILE A 11 -7.20 -50.21 -15.08
N PHE A 12 -6.35 -51.17 -14.68
CA PHE A 12 -4.88 -50.99 -14.57
C PHE A 12 -4.11 -51.74 -15.69
N GLY A 13 -4.70 -51.94 -16.87
CA GLY A 13 -4.22 -52.95 -17.81
C GLY A 13 -4.04 -52.56 -19.28
N ALA A 14 -3.75 -51.30 -19.62
CA ALA A 14 -3.45 -50.93 -21.01
C ALA A 14 -2.30 -49.91 -21.10
N SER A 15 -1.13 -50.32 -20.61
CA SER A 15 0.14 -49.84 -21.14
C SER A 15 0.39 -50.60 -22.44
N MET A 16 0.37 -49.94 -23.59
CA MET A 16 1.20 -50.29 -24.77
C MET A 16 0.99 -49.31 -25.93
N LEU A 17 2.09 -48.62 -26.25
CA LEU A 17 2.50 -47.98 -27.51
C LEU A 17 1.61 -46.89 -28.11
N CYS A 18 2.01 -45.64 -27.86
CA CYS A 18 1.98 -44.63 -28.93
C CYS A 18 3.43 -44.29 -29.29
N LEU A 19 3.89 -44.79 -30.43
CA LEU A 19 5.22 -44.54 -30.97
C LEU A 19 5.34 -43.08 -31.39
N SER A 20 6.42 -42.46 -30.91
CA SER A 20 6.93 -41.15 -31.28
C SER A 20 6.98 -40.94 -32.80
N GLN A 21 6.21 -39.99 -33.30
CA GLN A 21 6.54 -39.31 -34.55
C GLN A 21 7.01 -37.90 -34.20
N GLY A 22 8.33 -37.72 -34.28
CA GLY A 22 8.93 -36.39 -34.31
C GLY A 22 8.63 -35.75 -35.65
N ALA A 23 7.99 -34.57 -35.60
CA ALA A 23 8.10 -33.59 -36.67
C ALA A 23 9.16 -32.58 -36.21
N ALA A 24 10.26 -32.50 -36.94
CA ALA A 24 11.24 -31.44 -36.79
C ALA A 24 10.55 -30.11 -37.17
N VAL A 25 10.54 -29.15 -36.25
CA VAL A 25 10.32 -27.74 -36.59
C VAL A 25 11.68 -27.06 -36.57
N ASP A 26 12.22 -26.94 -37.77
CA ASP A 26 13.23 -25.95 -38.13
C ASP A 26 12.52 -24.59 -38.20
N SER A 27 13.04 -23.60 -37.47
CA SER A 27 12.83 -22.17 -37.78
C SER A 27 13.87 -21.37 -37.01
N THR A 28 14.86 -20.97 -37.79
CA THR A 28 15.74 -19.82 -37.61
C THR A 28 15.01 -18.57 -37.12
N ASP A 29 15.79 -17.72 -36.47
CA ASP A 29 15.48 -16.34 -36.07
C ASP A 29 14.46 -16.17 -34.94
N PHE A 30 14.97 -16.26 -33.71
CA PHE A 30 14.48 -15.40 -32.64
C PHE A 30 14.90 -13.97 -32.97
N VAL A 31 14.14 -13.32 -33.85
CA VAL A 31 14.01 -11.87 -33.78
C VAL A 31 13.57 -11.59 -32.36
N VAL A 32 14.42 -10.91 -31.59
CA VAL A 32 13.99 -10.22 -30.37
C VAL A 32 13.01 -9.18 -30.86
N GLU A 33 11.75 -9.59 -31.02
CA GLU A 33 10.64 -8.68 -31.06
C GLU A 33 10.70 -8.00 -29.70
N LYS A 34 11.16 -6.76 -29.75
CA LYS A 34 11.15 -5.80 -28.67
C LYS A 34 9.79 -5.91 -28.01
N GLN A 35 9.70 -6.67 -26.92
CA GLN A 35 8.64 -6.52 -25.94
C GLN A 35 8.89 -5.13 -25.35
N VAL A 36 8.39 -4.14 -26.08
CA VAL A 36 7.61 -3.07 -25.48
C VAL A 36 6.69 -3.82 -24.54
N GLU A 37 7.06 -3.81 -23.25
CA GLU A 37 6.17 -4.11 -22.15
C GLU A 37 4.89 -3.37 -22.50
N SER A 38 3.92 -4.15 -22.98
CA SER A 38 2.66 -3.64 -23.44
C SER A 38 2.05 -2.96 -22.24
N GLU A 39 2.00 -1.63 -22.33
CA GLU A 39 1.08 -0.78 -21.59
C GLU A 39 -0.32 -1.34 -21.82
N GLU A 40 -0.71 -2.32 -21.00
CA GLU A 40 -2.09 -2.72 -20.87
C GLU A 40 -2.77 -1.59 -20.09
N LYS A 41 -3.28 -0.66 -20.90
CA LYS A 41 -4.18 0.44 -20.59
C LYS A 41 -5.32 -0.02 -19.67
N THR A 42 -5.02 -0.11 -18.39
CA THR A 42 -5.98 -0.13 -17.30
C THR A 42 -6.05 1.30 -16.83
N SER A 43 -7.21 1.94 -16.98
CA SER A 43 -7.51 3.32 -16.55
C SER A 43 -6.69 3.72 -15.34
N GLU A 44 -5.83 4.74 -15.47
CA GLU A 44 -4.93 5.22 -14.41
C GLU A 44 -5.72 5.51 -13.13
N LEU A 45 -5.81 4.51 -12.25
CA LEU A 45 -6.17 4.73 -10.86
C LEU A 45 -4.88 5.26 -10.21
N PRO A 46 -4.94 6.37 -9.47
CA PRO A 46 -3.75 6.93 -8.82
C PRO A 46 -3.02 5.82 -8.08
N ASN A 47 -1.69 5.76 -8.24
CA ASN A 47 -0.83 4.83 -7.53
C ASN A 47 -0.85 5.21 -6.04
N VAL A 48 -1.86 4.72 -5.33
CA VAL A 48 -2.05 4.95 -3.90
C VAL A 48 -0.86 4.30 -3.18
N PRO A 49 -0.15 5.01 -2.27
CA PRO A 49 0.99 4.44 -1.57
C PRO A 49 0.65 3.13 -0.86
N THR A 50 1.63 2.23 -0.73
CA THR A 50 1.41 0.91 -0.11
C THR A 50 0.92 1.01 1.33
N GLU A 51 1.31 2.05 2.07
CA GLU A 51 0.83 2.28 3.44
C GLU A 51 -0.67 2.50 3.47
N CYS A 52 -1.23 3.23 2.51
CA CYS A 52 -2.66 3.52 2.43
C CYS A 52 -3.52 2.26 2.19
N HIS A 53 -2.92 1.16 1.74
CA HIS A 53 -3.60 -0.13 1.59
C HIS A 53 -3.62 -0.97 2.88
N GLN A 54 -2.89 -0.55 3.92
CA GLN A 54 -2.86 -1.26 5.19
C GLN A 54 -4.15 -1.05 5.97
N PRO A 55 -4.57 -1.99 6.83
CA PRO A 55 -5.77 -1.82 7.66
C PRO A 55 -5.55 -0.74 8.73
N LYS A 56 -6.64 -0.25 9.32
CA LYS A 56 -6.57 0.57 10.54
C LYS A 56 -6.05 -0.29 11.69
N GLU A 57 -4.96 0.12 12.34
CA GLU A 57 -4.28 -0.68 13.36
C GLU A 57 -4.19 0.07 14.69
N THR A 58 -5.04 -0.28 15.65
CA THR A 58 -4.99 0.28 17.01
C THR A 58 -3.69 -0.10 17.72
N GLY A 59 -3.14 -1.28 17.42
CA GLY A 59 -1.94 -1.79 18.09
C GLY A 59 -2.21 -2.26 19.52
N ARG A 60 -1.14 -2.59 20.25
CA ARG A 60 -1.21 -3.34 21.54
C ARG A 60 -1.22 -2.47 22.81
N CYS A 61 -1.06 -1.17 22.66
CA CYS A 61 -1.05 -0.22 23.78
C CYS A 61 -2.46 0.36 24.02
N PHE A 62 -2.67 1.04 25.16
CA PHE A 62 -3.99 1.46 25.64
C PHE A 62 -4.19 2.98 25.71
N ALA A 63 -3.31 3.77 25.06
CA ALA A 63 -3.54 5.20 24.95
C ALA A 63 -4.69 5.48 23.96
N LEU A 64 -5.28 6.67 24.04
CA LEU A 64 -6.40 7.08 23.19
C LEU A 64 -5.97 8.23 22.27
N PHE A 65 -5.23 7.90 21.21
CA PHE A 65 -4.86 8.89 20.18
C PHE A 65 -5.84 8.82 19.02
N TYR A 66 -6.57 9.91 18.77
CA TYR A 66 -7.37 10.07 17.56
C TYR A 66 -6.44 10.29 16.37
N ARG A 67 -6.57 9.43 15.35
CA ARG A 67 -5.74 9.42 14.14
C ARG A 67 -6.61 9.18 12.92
N TYR A 68 -6.07 9.43 11.75
CA TYR A 68 -6.73 9.20 10.47
C TYR A 68 -6.07 8.05 9.72
N ALA A 69 -6.87 7.23 9.07
CA ALA A 69 -6.42 6.15 8.21
C ALA A 69 -7.26 6.13 6.93
N TYR A 70 -6.63 5.86 5.80
CA TYR A 70 -7.31 5.69 4.53
C TYR A 70 -8.09 4.37 4.52
N ASN A 71 -9.36 4.44 4.14
CA ASN A 71 -10.23 3.30 3.94
C ASN A 71 -10.42 3.10 2.44
N VAL A 72 -9.86 1.99 1.92
CA VAL A 72 -9.91 1.64 0.48
C VAL A 72 -11.34 1.37 -0.01
N ASP A 73 -12.22 0.87 0.87
CA ASP A 73 -13.60 0.52 0.51
C ASP A 73 -14.46 1.78 0.34
N THR A 74 -14.26 2.77 1.23
CA THR A 74 -15.01 4.04 1.20
C THR A 74 -14.29 5.14 0.42
N GLN A 75 -13.03 4.91 0.06
CA GLN A 75 -12.10 5.88 -0.56
C GLN A 75 -11.99 7.18 0.24
N LYS A 76 -11.96 7.06 1.57
CA LYS A 76 -11.94 8.21 2.50
C LYS A 76 -10.90 8.03 3.59
N CYS A 77 -10.36 9.15 4.05
CA CYS A 77 -9.62 9.22 5.31
C CYS A 77 -10.60 9.31 6.49
N GLU A 78 -10.59 8.28 7.32
CA GLU A 78 -11.53 8.09 8.42
C GLU A 78 -10.78 8.11 9.76
N GLU A 79 -11.39 8.72 10.78
CA GLU A 79 -10.82 8.75 12.13
C GLU A 79 -10.87 7.35 12.78
N PHE A 80 -9.86 7.02 13.57
CA PHE A 80 -9.78 5.82 14.40
C PHE A 80 -8.93 6.06 15.65
N ILE A 81 -8.99 5.13 16.61
CA ILE A 81 -8.19 5.17 17.83
C ILE A 81 -6.91 4.37 17.63
N TYR A 82 -5.77 5.03 17.80
CA TYR A 82 -4.46 4.42 17.90
C TYR A 82 -4.02 4.29 19.37
N GLY A 83 -3.64 3.08 19.76
CA GLY A 83 -3.22 2.70 21.11
C GLY A 83 -1.88 3.29 21.54
N GLY A 84 -1.12 3.89 20.63
CA GLY A 84 0.17 4.53 20.90
C GLY A 84 1.40 3.68 20.61
N CYS A 85 1.25 2.39 20.29
CA CYS A 85 2.36 1.53 19.87
C CYS A 85 1.91 0.40 18.95
N ALA A 86 2.85 -0.16 18.17
CA ALA A 86 2.64 -1.32 17.28
C ALA A 86 1.50 -1.11 16.27
N GLY A 87 1.36 0.11 15.74
CA GLY A 87 0.52 0.40 14.57
C GLY A 87 1.25 0.13 13.26
N ASN A 88 0.64 0.52 12.15
CA ASN A 88 1.24 0.48 10.81
C ASN A 88 1.28 1.90 10.18
N GLY A 89 1.66 1.99 8.89
CA GLY A 89 1.85 3.25 8.19
C GLY A 89 0.55 3.98 7.81
N ASN A 90 -0.59 3.30 7.84
CA ASN A 90 -1.91 3.92 7.64
C ASN A 90 -2.39 4.63 8.92
N ASN A 91 -1.61 5.60 9.39
CA ASN A 91 -1.81 6.30 10.65
C ASN A 91 -1.29 7.73 10.54
N PHE A 92 -2.20 8.68 10.37
CA PHE A 92 -1.89 10.09 10.15
C PHE A 92 -2.46 10.94 11.29
N GLU A 93 -1.75 12.01 11.66
CA GLU A 93 -2.17 12.90 12.75
C GLU A 93 -3.39 13.74 12.39
N THR A 94 -3.50 14.15 11.13
CA THR A 94 -4.61 14.96 10.63
C THR A 94 -5.24 14.33 9.40
N LYS A 95 -6.49 14.70 9.13
CA LYS A 95 -7.21 14.29 7.92
C LYS A 95 -6.48 14.77 6.65
N SER A 96 -5.95 16.00 6.66
CA SER A 96 -5.21 16.60 5.54
C SER A 96 -4.01 15.74 5.15
N LEU A 97 -3.18 15.33 6.13
CA LEU A 97 -2.01 14.48 5.87
C LEU A 97 -2.38 13.13 5.25
N CYS A 98 -3.47 12.51 5.74
CA CYS A 98 -3.98 11.28 5.14
C CYS A 98 -4.46 11.51 3.69
N GLU A 99 -5.23 12.57 3.43
CA GLU A 99 -5.75 12.85 2.09
C GLU A 99 -4.64 13.24 1.11
N ALA A 100 -3.66 14.04 1.54
CA ALA A 100 -2.50 14.39 0.74
C ALA A 100 -1.71 13.13 0.35
N LYS A 101 -1.49 12.22 1.31
CA LYS A 101 -0.74 10.98 1.08
C LYS A 101 -1.51 9.97 0.23
N CYS A 102 -2.79 9.77 0.49
CA CYS A 102 -3.55 8.62 -0.04
C CYS A 102 -4.54 8.98 -1.16
N LEU A 103 -4.92 10.26 -1.30
CA LEU A 103 -5.82 10.74 -2.35
C LEU A 103 -5.13 11.65 -3.37
N GLY A 104 -3.85 11.98 -3.18
CA GLY A 104 -3.11 12.87 -4.08
C GLY A 104 -3.67 14.30 -4.12
N LYS A 105 -4.43 14.71 -3.10
CA LYS A 105 -4.85 16.10 -2.95
C LYS A 105 -3.66 16.90 -2.43
N THR A 106 -2.80 17.37 -3.33
CA THR A 106 -1.85 18.42 -2.99
C THR A 106 -2.66 19.68 -2.71
N THR A 107 -2.83 20.01 -1.44
CA THR A 107 -3.26 21.35 -1.04
C THR A 107 -2.06 22.26 -1.28
N GLU A 108 -2.02 22.90 -2.44
CA GLU A 108 -1.16 24.07 -2.74
C GLU A 108 -1.37 25.23 -1.72
N GLU A 109 -2.32 25.08 -0.78
CA GLU A 109 -2.64 25.98 0.32
C GLU A 109 -1.96 25.61 1.68
N GLU A 110 -1.01 24.67 1.72
CA GLU A 110 -0.19 24.39 2.91
C GLU A 110 1.30 24.80 2.73
N LEU A 111 1.56 25.84 1.93
CA LEU A 111 2.84 26.58 1.92
C LEU A 111 2.63 28.06 2.33
N GLU A 112 1.57 28.40 3.04
CA GLU A 112 1.40 29.76 3.58
C GLU A 112 1.23 29.77 5.12
N GLU A 113 1.07 28.61 5.79
CA GLU A 113 0.86 28.55 7.25
C GLU A 113 1.91 27.70 8.00
N SER A 114 3.16 27.71 7.52
CA SER A 114 4.29 27.19 8.30
C SER A 114 5.57 28.00 8.11
N THR A 115 5.48 29.33 7.97
CA THR A 115 6.64 30.23 8.16
C THR A 115 6.25 31.58 8.78
N THR A 116 5.44 31.61 9.84
CA THR A 116 5.46 32.74 10.79
C THR A 116 5.34 32.23 12.22
N VAL A 117 6.31 31.42 12.66
CA VAL A 117 6.68 31.44 14.08
C VAL A 117 7.99 32.19 14.14
N THR A 118 7.87 33.48 14.43
CA THR A 118 8.94 34.39 14.80
C THR A 118 9.84 33.70 15.83
N SER A 119 11.11 33.59 15.50
CA SER A 119 12.17 33.27 16.45
C SER A 119 12.25 34.35 17.52
N ASP A 120 11.46 34.24 18.58
CA ASP A 120 11.70 35.01 19.81
C ASP A 120 12.72 34.25 20.66
N SER A 121 13.97 34.30 20.18
CA SER A 121 15.12 33.98 21.00
C SER A 121 15.25 35.11 22.02
N THR A 122 14.79 34.83 23.23
CA THR A 122 14.94 35.64 24.44
C THR A 122 16.28 36.37 24.45
N THR A 123 16.25 37.64 24.04
CA THR A 123 17.37 38.56 24.27
C THR A 123 17.22 39.03 25.70
N ILE A 124 18.08 38.54 26.59
CA ILE A 124 18.26 39.06 27.94
C ILE A 124 18.78 40.50 27.80
N PRO A 125 18.05 41.54 28.26
CA PRO A 125 18.66 42.85 28.38
C PRO A 125 19.56 42.86 29.62
N SER A 126 20.86 42.72 29.39
CA SER A 126 21.91 43.11 30.33
C SER A 126 21.95 44.64 30.42
N ASN A 127 21.07 45.25 31.22
CA ASN A 127 21.32 46.60 31.75
C ASN A 127 20.39 46.93 32.93
N ILE A 128 20.90 46.76 34.16
CA ILE A 128 20.54 47.64 35.26
C ILE A 128 21.86 48.17 35.84
N SER A 129 22.02 49.47 35.69
CA SER A 129 23.11 50.27 36.20
C SER A 129 22.57 51.11 37.36
N THR A 130 23.40 51.18 38.42
CA THR A 130 23.65 52.31 39.34
C THR A 130 22.68 52.68 40.48
N SER A 131 23.33 53.06 41.60
CA SER A 131 22.92 53.86 42.81
C SER A 131 21.85 53.25 43.72
N ASP A 132 21.98 53.15 45.06
CA ASP A 132 22.71 53.92 46.10
C ASP A 132 23.27 52.98 47.20
#